data_AF-A0A7J7SCT6-F1
#
_entry.id   AF-A0A7J7SCT6-F1
#
_cell.length_a   1.000
_cell.length_b   1.000
_cell.length_c   1.000
_cell.angle_alpha   90.00
_cell.angle_beta   90.00
_cell.angle_gamma   90.00
#
_symmetry.space_group_name_H-M   'P 1'
#
loop_
_entity.id
_entity.type
_entity.pdbx_description
1 polymer ?
#
loop_
_entity_poly.entity_id
_entity_poly.type
_entity_poly.pdbx_seq_one_letter_code
_entity_poly.pdbx_strand_id
1 'polypeptide(L)'
;MVTLSQGQWMGLPDLEVKDWMRRKRRGLRNSRATAGDIAHYYRDYVNKKGLGQSFVSGAVVTAVEWGIPEPSGSGAQDPSPLFQVSGFLTAEDQSQQPFSLCAHNVVLATGTSDSPARLGIPGETLPFVHHELSALEVAIRAGTVTPDSDPVLIIGAGLSAADAVLYARHYNILVIHAFRRPVDDPGLVFNQLPKMLYPEYHKVHQMMREQSILSPSPYEGYRSLPEHQLLLFKEDRQALFQDPQGLHKVFGLSLVLVLIGSHPDLSFLPGAGAHLAVDPDQPLSAKRNPIDVEPFTYQSTQQEGLYAVGPLAGDNFVRFVQGGALAVASSLLRKEARKPP
;
A
#
# COMPACT_ATOMS: atom_id res chain seq x y z
N MET A 1 -1.67 -2.80 16.25
CA MET A 1 -2.98 -3.47 16.02
C MET A 1 -3.66 -2.76 14.86
N VAL A 2 -3.20 -3.02 13.64
CA VAL A 2 -3.79 -2.44 12.42
C VAL A 2 -4.92 -3.35 11.96
N THR A 3 -6.16 -2.88 12.08
CA THR A 3 -7.34 -3.63 11.62
C THR A 3 -7.62 -3.28 10.16
N LEU A 4 -7.43 -4.24 9.25
CA LEU A 4 -7.55 -3.98 7.81
C LEU A 4 -9.00 -3.71 7.39
N SER A 5 -9.87 -4.71 7.60
CA SER A 5 -11.23 -4.74 7.07
C SER A 5 -12.05 -5.85 7.74
N GLN A 6 -13.31 -6.03 7.31
CA GLN A 6 -14.12 -7.20 7.65
C GLN A 6 -13.40 -8.48 7.21
N GLY A 7 -13.18 -9.42 8.14
CA GLY A 7 -12.40 -10.63 7.88
C GLY A 7 -12.95 -11.46 6.72
N GLN A 8 -14.27 -11.47 6.53
CA GLN A 8 -14.93 -12.18 5.43
C GLN A 8 -14.51 -11.67 4.05
N TRP A 9 -14.22 -10.38 3.90
CA TRP A 9 -13.81 -9.81 2.61
C TRP A 9 -12.36 -10.13 2.25
N MET A 10 -11.58 -10.62 3.21
CA MET A 10 -10.18 -11.00 3.03
C MET A 10 -10.01 -12.51 2.78
N GLY A 11 -11.10 -13.28 2.78
CA GLY A 11 -11.05 -14.73 2.64
C GLY A 11 -10.86 -15.18 1.20
N LEU A 12 -10.01 -16.19 1.02
CA LEU A 12 -9.76 -16.91 -0.22
C LEU A 12 -10.77 -18.06 -0.43
N PRO A 13 -10.99 -18.50 -1.68
CA PRO A 13 -11.94 -19.57 -2.01
C PRO A 13 -11.69 -20.86 -1.22
N ASP A 14 -12.77 -21.53 -0.79
CA ASP A 14 -12.76 -22.79 -0.02
C ASP A 14 -12.04 -22.77 1.34
N LEU A 15 -11.75 -21.59 1.90
CA LEU A 15 -11.26 -21.45 3.26
C LEU A 15 -11.82 -20.19 3.92
N GLU A 16 -12.94 -20.30 4.62
CA GLU A 16 -13.48 -19.13 5.31
C GLU A 16 -12.57 -18.63 6.44
N VAL A 17 -12.28 -17.33 6.44
CA VAL A 17 -11.45 -16.67 7.48
C VAL A 17 -12.05 -16.88 8.87
N LYS A 18 -13.38 -16.84 8.98
CA LYS A 18 -14.10 -17.04 10.24
C LYS A 18 -13.83 -18.42 10.83
N ASP A 19 -13.89 -19.46 10.01
CA ASP A 19 -13.63 -20.83 10.42
C ASP A 19 -12.15 -21.06 10.73
N TRP A 20 -11.25 -20.47 9.95
CA TRP A 20 -9.82 -20.51 10.22
C TRP A 20 -9.47 -19.86 11.57
N MET A 21 -10.03 -18.69 11.87
CA MET A 21 -9.81 -17.99 13.14
C MET A 21 -10.34 -18.78 14.34
N ARG A 22 -11.56 -19.33 14.22
CA ARG A 22 -12.15 -20.20 15.25
C ARG A 22 -11.23 -21.37 15.60
N ARG A 23 -10.68 -22.06 14.59
CA ARG A 23 -9.78 -23.20 14.78
C ARG A 23 -8.47 -22.81 15.47
N LYS A 24 -7.95 -21.61 15.19
CA LYS A 24 -6.73 -21.08 15.80
C LYS A 24 -6.96 -20.41 17.16
N ARG A 25 -8.17 -20.49 17.74
CA ARG A 25 -8.58 -19.82 18.99
C ARG A 25 -8.31 -18.31 18.98
N ARG A 26 -8.38 -17.67 17.80
CA ARG A 26 -8.25 -16.22 17.65
C ARG A 26 -9.64 -15.58 17.59
N GLY A 27 -9.82 -14.47 18.29
CA GLY A 27 -11.09 -13.74 18.33
C GLY A 27 -11.15 -12.63 17.29
N LEU A 28 -12.27 -12.52 16.56
CA LEU A 28 -12.58 -11.34 15.77
C LEU A 28 -13.08 -10.24 16.71
N ARG A 29 -12.32 -9.16 16.88
CA ARG A 29 -12.85 -7.95 17.54
C ARG A 29 -13.72 -7.23 16.50
N ASN A 30 -15.03 -7.16 16.72
CA ASN A 30 -15.99 -6.54 15.80
C ASN A 30 -15.96 -7.10 14.37
N SER A 31 -15.75 -8.40 14.19
CA SER A 31 -15.67 -9.05 12.85
C SER A 31 -14.47 -8.61 11.97
N ARG A 32 -13.48 -7.90 12.56
CA ARG A 32 -12.28 -7.44 11.85
C ARG A 32 -11.07 -8.33 12.10
N ALA A 33 -10.29 -8.55 11.05
CA ALA A 33 -9.03 -9.26 11.10
C ALA A 33 -7.85 -8.27 11.19
N THR A 34 -6.82 -8.61 11.98
CA THR A 34 -5.57 -7.84 11.97
C THR A 34 -4.74 -8.17 10.74
N ALA A 35 -3.84 -7.26 10.34
CA ALA A 35 -2.88 -7.56 9.26
C ALA A 35 -2.07 -8.83 9.54
N GLY A 36 -1.64 -9.01 10.79
CA GLY A 36 -0.94 -10.22 11.22
C GLY A 36 -1.79 -11.48 11.07
N ASP A 37 -3.08 -11.45 11.42
CA ASP A 37 -3.97 -12.59 11.24
C ASP A 37 -4.14 -12.96 9.76
N ILE A 38 -4.33 -11.97 8.89
CA ILE A 38 -4.51 -12.19 7.46
C ILE A 38 -3.23 -12.73 6.81
N ALA A 39 -2.05 -12.23 7.21
CA ALA A 39 -0.77 -12.76 6.73
C ALA A 39 -0.61 -14.26 7.09
N HIS A 40 -0.93 -14.64 8.33
CA HIS A 40 -0.92 -16.04 8.75
C HIS A 40 -1.95 -16.88 7.98
N TYR A 41 -3.14 -16.34 7.77
CA TYR A 41 -4.20 -17.00 7.02
C TYR A 41 -3.80 -17.29 5.57
N TYR A 42 -3.19 -16.33 4.85
CA TYR A 42 -2.72 -16.55 3.48
C TYR A 42 -1.57 -17.56 3.41
N ARG A 43 -0.64 -17.55 4.36
CA ARG A 43 0.42 -18.57 4.43
C ARG A 43 -0.16 -19.97 4.67
N ASP A 44 -1.10 -20.10 5.61
CA ASP A 44 -1.79 -21.36 5.87
C ASP A 44 -2.60 -21.82 4.64
N TYR A 45 -3.15 -20.90 3.85
CA TYR A 45 -3.86 -21.22 2.61
C TYR A 45 -2.94 -21.88 1.58
N VAL A 46 -1.74 -21.30 1.34
CA VAL A 46 -0.73 -21.86 0.43
C VAL A 46 -0.36 -23.29 0.85
N ASN A 47 -0.12 -23.50 2.14
CA ASN A 47 0.19 -24.83 2.68
C ASN A 47 -0.97 -25.81 2.49
N LYS A 48 -2.19 -25.42 2.84
CA LYS A 48 -3.38 -26.28 2.77
C LYS A 48 -3.74 -26.68 1.33
N LYS A 49 -3.46 -25.79 0.36
CA LYS A 49 -3.74 -26.02 -1.06
C LYS A 49 -2.56 -26.63 -1.82
N GLY A 50 -1.43 -26.92 -1.16
CA GLY A 50 -0.26 -27.51 -1.81
C GLY A 50 0.41 -26.60 -2.83
N LEU A 51 0.23 -25.27 -2.72
CA LEU A 51 0.72 -24.29 -3.70
C LEU A 51 2.20 -23.96 -3.52
N GLY A 52 2.83 -24.43 -2.44
CA GLY A 52 4.20 -24.06 -2.06
C GLY A 52 5.26 -24.30 -3.14
N GLN A 53 5.08 -25.33 -3.98
CA GLN A 53 5.98 -25.64 -5.10
C GLN A 53 6.04 -24.55 -6.19
N SER A 54 5.05 -23.64 -6.22
CA SER A 54 4.98 -22.51 -7.14
C SER A 54 5.59 -21.23 -6.55
N PHE A 55 6.14 -21.28 -5.33
CA PHE A 55 6.75 -20.14 -4.67
C PHE A 55 8.26 -20.32 -4.52
N VAL A 56 9.02 -19.29 -4.90
CA VAL A 56 10.45 -19.17 -4.61
C VAL A 56 10.62 -17.99 -3.65
N SER A 57 10.64 -18.28 -2.35
CA SER A 57 10.78 -17.24 -1.31
C SER A 57 12.21 -16.72 -1.26
N GLY A 58 12.39 -15.44 -0.96
CA GLY A 58 13.73 -14.81 -0.91
C GLY A 58 14.30 -14.44 -2.28
N ALA A 59 13.54 -14.65 -3.36
CA ALA A 59 13.87 -14.15 -4.69
C ALA A 59 13.50 -12.67 -4.81
N VAL A 60 14.43 -11.87 -5.35
CA VAL A 60 14.21 -10.48 -5.76
C VAL A 60 14.41 -10.40 -7.26
N VAL A 61 13.36 -10.02 -7.99
CA VAL A 61 13.44 -9.75 -9.43
C VAL A 61 14.06 -8.36 -9.62
N THR A 62 15.10 -8.27 -10.43
CA THR A 62 15.82 -7.01 -10.70
C THR A 62 15.65 -6.53 -12.13
N ALA A 63 15.32 -7.42 -13.07
CA ALA A 63 15.01 -7.04 -14.45
C ALA A 63 14.02 -8.02 -15.10
N VAL A 64 13.07 -7.47 -15.85
CA VAL A 64 12.20 -8.20 -16.78
C VAL A 64 12.33 -7.53 -18.14
N GLU A 65 12.93 -8.23 -19.08
CA GLU A 65 13.20 -7.73 -20.43
C GLU A 65 12.36 -8.49 -21.45
N TRP A 66 11.95 -7.80 -22.51
CA TRP A 66 11.30 -8.39 -23.67
C TRP A 66 11.77 -7.66 -24.93
N GLY A 67 11.90 -8.41 -26.03
CA GLY A 67 12.24 -7.83 -27.33
C GLY A 67 11.02 -7.22 -28.03
N ILE A 68 11.26 -6.22 -28.87
CA ILE A 68 10.37 -5.92 -29.98
C ILE A 68 10.52 -7.09 -30.97
N PRO A 69 9.46 -7.76 -31.44
CA PRO A 69 9.60 -8.76 -32.50
C PRO A 69 10.28 -8.11 -33.70
N GLU A 70 11.53 -8.50 -33.99
CA GLU A 70 12.12 -8.19 -35.29
C GLU A 70 11.19 -8.79 -36.35
N PRO A 71 10.83 -8.05 -37.42
CA PRO A 71 10.02 -8.62 -38.49
C PRO A 71 10.85 -9.71 -39.17
N SER A 72 10.68 -10.95 -38.73
CA SER A 72 11.30 -12.11 -39.34
C SER A 72 10.73 -12.26 -40.74
N GLY A 73 11.53 -11.89 -41.74
CA GLY A 73 11.27 -12.25 -43.12
C GLY A 73 11.07 -13.76 -43.21
N SER A 74 9.99 -14.17 -43.88
CA SER A 74 9.54 -15.54 -44.14
C SER A 74 8.67 -16.21 -43.05
N GLY A 75 7.35 -16.04 -43.18
CA GLY A 75 6.33 -17.11 -43.18
C GLY A 75 6.17 -18.07 -42.00
N ALA A 76 7.00 -18.02 -40.95
CA ALA A 76 6.82 -18.79 -39.74
C ALA A 76 5.90 -18.04 -38.77
N GLN A 77 4.90 -18.72 -38.20
CA GLN A 77 4.02 -18.16 -37.19
C GLN A 77 4.83 -17.51 -36.05
N ASP A 78 4.42 -16.29 -35.69
CA ASP A 78 5.15 -15.33 -34.85
C ASP A 78 5.76 -15.93 -33.58
N PRO A 79 7.03 -15.63 -33.24
CA PRO A 79 7.53 -15.88 -31.89
C PRO A 79 6.82 -14.90 -30.94
N SER A 80 5.83 -15.38 -30.19
CA SER A 80 5.24 -14.65 -29.07
C SER A 80 6.34 -14.02 -28.20
N PRO A 81 6.19 -12.79 -27.68
CA PRO A 81 7.22 -12.14 -26.89
C PRO A 81 7.64 -13.04 -25.72
N LEU A 82 8.92 -13.41 -25.71
CA LEU A 82 9.55 -14.17 -24.63
C LEU A 82 10.10 -13.16 -23.62
N PHE A 83 9.66 -13.25 -22.37
CA PHE A 83 10.18 -12.46 -21.28
C PHE A 83 11.41 -13.13 -20.68
N GLN A 84 12.48 -12.37 -20.52
CA GLN A 84 13.64 -12.77 -19.72
C GLN A 84 13.53 -12.11 -18.35
N VAL A 85 13.38 -12.93 -17.30
CA VAL A 85 13.29 -12.48 -15.91
C VAL A 85 14.58 -12.82 -15.20
N SER A 86 15.23 -11.84 -14.62
CA SER A 86 16.47 -12.02 -13.86
C SER A 86 16.41 -11.34 -12.49
N GLY A 87 17.24 -11.83 -11.58
CA GLY A 87 17.22 -11.41 -10.19
C GLY A 87 18.26 -12.14 -9.36
N PHE A 88 18.07 -12.09 -8.04
CA PHE A 88 18.89 -12.83 -7.10
C PHE A 88 18.05 -13.51 -6.03
N LEU A 89 18.55 -14.64 -5.53
CA LEU A 89 18.07 -15.33 -4.34
C LEU A 89 18.93 -14.92 -3.16
N THR A 90 18.29 -14.51 -2.07
CA THR A 90 18.99 -14.24 -0.80
C THR A 90 18.96 -15.52 0.04
N ALA A 91 20.13 -16.13 0.23
CA ALA A 91 20.29 -17.29 1.10
C ALA A 91 20.28 -16.90 2.59
N GLU A 92 20.18 -17.89 3.49
CA GLU A 92 20.14 -17.65 4.94
C GLU A 92 21.39 -16.95 5.48
N ASP A 93 22.53 -17.13 4.81
CA ASP A 93 23.81 -16.48 5.11
C ASP A 93 23.93 -15.07 4.51
N GLN A 94 22.83 -14.52 3.96
CA GLN A 94 22.77 -13.26 3.23
C GLN A 94 23.59 -13.22 1.93
N SER A 95 24.11 -14.36 1.47
CA SER A 95 24.71 -14.43 0.14
C SER A 95 23.63 -14.29 -0.94
N GLN A 96 24.00 -13.62 -2.03
CA GLN A 96 23.12 -13.42 -3.17
C GLN A 96 23.54 -14.33 -4.33
N GLN A 97 22.63 -15.18 -4.78
CA GLN A 97 22.83 -16.04 -5.95
C GLN A 97 21.98 -15.55 -7.11
N PRO A 98 22.58 -15.18 -8.25
CA PRO A 98 21.81 -14.69 -9.40
C PRO A 98 20.98 -15.82 -10.03
N PHE A 99 19.81 -15.47 -10.55
CA PHE A 99 18.99 -16.35 -11.37
C PHE A 99 18.55 -15.64 -12.65
N SER A 100 18.27 -16.42 -13.69
CA SER A 100 17.64 -15.96 -14.92
C SER A 100 16.71 -17.05 -15.44
N LEU A 101 15.51 -16.69 -15.86
CA LEU A 101 14.52 -17.60 -16.43
C LEU A 101 13.79 -16.94 -17.60
N CYS A 102 13.26 -17.76 -18.49
CA CYS A 102 12.43 -17.30 -19.61
C CYS A 102 10.98 -17.67 -19.35
N ALA A 103 10.06 -16.76 -19.65
CA ALA A 103 8.62 -16.95 -19.49
C ALA A 103 7.88 -16.44 -20.73
N HIS A 104 6.82 -17.13 -21.13
CA HIS A 104 5.93 -16.64 -22.20
C HIS A 104 4.99 -15.53 -21.72
N ASN A 105 4.67 -15.51 -20.43
CA ASN A 105 3.80 -14.52 -19.84
C ASN A 105 4.34 -14.13 -18.46
N VAL A 106 4.16 -12.87 -18.07
CA VAL A 106 4.56 -12.33 -16.77
C VAL A 106 3.35 -11.66 -16.13
N VAL A 107 3.13 -11.92 -14.85
CA VAL A 107 2.06 -11.28 -14.06
C VAL A 107 2.69 -10.42 -12.98
N LEU A 108 2.50 -9.10 -13.08
CA LEU A 108 2.96 -8.12 -12.10
C LEU A 108 1.99 -8.08 -10.93
N ALA A 109 2.47 -8.51 -9.76
CA ALA A 109 1.71 -8.55 -8.50
C ALA A 109 2.51 -7.96 -7.33
N THR A 110 3.38 -6.98 -7.60
CA THR A 110 4.30 -6.38 -6.61
C THR A 110 3.63 -5.40 -5.66
N GLY A 111 2.40 -4.97 -5.95
CA GLY A 111 1.70 -3.98 -5.12
C GLY A 111 2.18 -2.57 -5.41
N THR A 112 1.98 -1.66 -4.45
CA THR A 112 2.25 -0.21 -4.63
C THR A 112 2.82 0.44 -3.36
N SER A 113 3.34 -0.38 -2.45
CA SER A 113 3.80 0.05 -1.12
C SER A 113 5.32 0.22 -1.04
N ASP A 114 6.03 0.06 -2.16
CA ASP A 114 7.49 -0.05 -2.21
C ASP A 114 8.18 1.29 -1.93
N SER A 115 7.63 2.38 -2.50
CA SER A 115 8.21 3.72 -2.40
C SER A 115 7.25 4.68 -1.70
N PRO A 116 7.45 4.99 -0.40
CA PRO A 116 6.62 5.97 0.30
C PRO A 116 6.71 7.36 -0.35
N ALA A 117 5.57 8.03 -0.50
CA ALA A 117 5.53 9.38 -1.06
C ALA A 117 6.21 10.36 -0.10
N ARG A 118 7.04 11.24 -0.66
CA ARG A 118 7.87 12.19 0.08
C ARG A 118 7.27 13.59 0.07
N LEU A 119 7.48 14.33 1.14
CA LEU A 119 7.07 15.73 1.26
C LEU A 119 7.96 16.65 0.42
N GLY A 120 9.24 16.29 0.27
CA GLY A 120 10.23 17.09 -0.47
C GLY A 120 10.64 18.36 0.28
N ILE A 121 10.65 18.32 1.61
CA ILE A 121 10.95 19.49 2.46
C ILE A 121 12.25 19.32 3.26
N PRO A 122 12.90 20.41 3.69
CA PRO A 122 14.07 20.34 4.56
C PRO A 122 13.78 19.59 5.87
N GLY A 123 14.71 18.72 6.26
CA GLY A 123 14.62 17.92 7.49
C GLY A 123 13.76 16.66 7.39
N GLU A 124 13.16 16.33 6.24
CA GLU A 124 12.40 15.09 6.08
C GLU A 124 13.25 13.82 6.27
N THR A 125 14.57 13.91 6.13
CA THR A 125 15.52 12.81 6.33
C THR A 125 16.00 12.66 7.78
N LEU A 126 15.49 13.47 8.71
CA LEU A 126 15.87 13.39 10.12
C LEU A 126 15.37 12.07 10.74
N PRO A 127 16.09 11.50 11.73
CA PRO A 127 15.88 10.14 12.21
C PRO A 127 14.55 9.91 12.95
N PHE A 128 13.85 10.97 13.34
CA PHE A 128 12.53 10.90 13.99
C PHE A 128 11.37 11.05 13.00
N VAL A 129 11.67 11.18 11.70
CA VAL A 129 10.69 11.26 10.61
C VAL A 129 10.63 9.93 9.88
N HIS A 130 9.45 9.31 9.88
CA HIS A 130 9.22 8.00 9.28
C HIS A 130 8.03 8.03 8.33
N HIS A 131 7.99 7.09 7.39
CA HIS A 131 6.92 6.98 6.39
C HIS A 131 6.05 5.74 6.58
N GLU A 132 6.19 5.08 7.73
CA GLU A 132 5.49 3.85 8.07
C GLU A 132 4.92 3.88 9.48
N LEU A 133 3.75 3.25 9.65
CA LEU A 133 3.13 3.09 10.98
C LEU A 133 3.96 2.19 11.91
N SER A 134 4.74 1.26 11.35
CA SER A 134 5.64 0.36 12.08
C SER A 134 6.58 1.11 13.03
N ALA A 135 7.04 2.30 12.64
CA ALA A 135 7.92 3.14 13.45
C ALA A 135 7.27 3.56 14.78
N LEU A 136 5.98 3.89 14.77
CA LEU A 136 5.23 4.21 16.00
C LEU A 136 5.01 2.97 16.87
N GLU A 137 4.71 1.81 16.26
CA GLU A 137 4.58 0.55 17.01
C GLU A 137 5.91 0.19 17.71
N VAL A 138 7.04 0.38 17.02
CA VAL A 138 8.38 0.18 17.56
C VAL A 138 8.68 1.18 18.69
N ALA A 139 8.40 2.47 18.49
CA ALA A 139 8.70 3.51 19.46
C ALA A 139 7.90 3.35 20.77
N ILE A 140 6.60 3.03 20.67
CA ILE A 140 5.76 2.76 21.86
C ILE A 140 6.25 1.51 22.59
N ARG A 141 6.58 0.44 21.86
CA ARG A 141 7.09 -0.81 22.47
C ARG A 141 8.45 -0.62 23.14
N ALA A 142 9.31 0.23 22.57
CA ALA A 142 10.62 0.57 23.14
C ALA A 142 10.52 1.57 24.29
N GLY A 143 9.33 2.15 24.56
CA GLY A 143 9.14 3.19 25.57
C GLY A 143 9.76 4.54 25.20
N THR A 144 10.13 4.77 23.93
CA THR A 144 10.70 6.06 23.48
C THR A 144 9.62 7.10 23.18
N VAL A 145 8.38 6.65 22.99
CA VAL A 145 7.18 7.50 22.91
C VAL A 145 6.20 7.01 23.96
N THR A 146 5.87 7.88 24.91
CA THR A 146 4.99 7.62 26.05
C THR A 146 3.89 8.68 26.15
N PRO A 147 2.84 8.48 26.97
CA PRO A 147 1.81 9.50 27.18
C PRO A 147 2.33 10.85 27.69
N ASP A 148 3.47 10.84 28.41
CA ASP A 148 4.13 12.03 28.95
C ASP A 148 5.13 12.68 27.97
N SER A 149 5.31 12.09 26.79
CA SER A 149 6.20 12.62 25.76
C SER A 149 5.56 13.79 24.99
N ASP A 150 6.37 14.55 24.25
CA ASP A 150 5.87 15.48 23.25
C ASP A 150 4.95 14.79 22.23
N PRO A 151 4.02 15.50 21.58
CA PRO A 151 3.09 14.90 20.64
C PRO A 151 3.75 14.19 19.46
N VAL A 152 3.10 13.16 18.95
CA VAL A 152 3.40 12.55 17.66
C VAL A 152 2.69 13.34 16.56
N LEU A 153 3.43 13.75 15.54
CA LEU A 153 2.86 14.38 14.35
C LEU A 153 2.51 13.30 13.31
N ILE A 154 1.26 13.28 12.87
CA ILE A 154 0.76 12.41 11.81
C ILE A 154 0.36 13.28 10.63
N ILE A 155 0.91 12.98 9.45
CA ILE A 155 0.69 13.77 8.23
C ILE A 155 -0.02 12.91 7.19
N GLY A 156 -1.16 13.39 6.70
CA GLY A 156 -1.95 12.74 5.66
C GLY A 156 -3.43 12.65 6.02
N ALA A 157 -4.28 12.40 5.02
CA ALA A 157 -5.73 12.27 5.22
C ALA A 157 -6.29 10.96 4.63
N GLY A 158 -5.43 9.94 4.54
CA GLY A 158 -5.78 8.61 4.07
C GLY A 158 -6.05 7.64 5.23
N LEU A 159 -6.34 6.37 4.88
CA LEU A 159 -6.57 5.31 5.85
C LEU A 159 -5.34 5.04 6.73
N SER A 160 -4.13 5.04 6.16
CA SER A 160 -2.90 4.84 6.94
C SER A 160 -2.71 5.90 8.03
N ALA A 161 -2.99 7.17 7.72
CA ALA A 161 -2.95 8.25 8.71
C ALA A 161 -4.03 8.06 9.78
N ALA A 162 -5.24 7.66 9.41
CA ALA A 162 -6.31 7.37 10.35
C ALA A 162 -5.96 6.20 11.29
N ASP A 163 -5.36 5.13 10.77
CA ASP A 163 -4.88 3.99 11.56
C ASP A 163 -3.81 4.43 12.55
N ALA A 164 -2.88 5.29 12.14
CA ALA A 164 -1.87 5.86 13.03
C ALA A 164 -2.49 6.69 14.16
N VAL A 165 -3.49 7.52 13.84
CA VAL A 165 -4.23 8.31 14.83
C VAL A 165 -4.93 7.38 15.83
N LEU A 166 -5.66 6.38 15.34
CA LEU A 166 -6.35 5.40 16.19
C LEU A 166 -5.38 4.64 17.08
N TYR A 167 -4.23 4.24 16.55
CA TYR A 167 -3.20 3.52 17.27
C TYR A 167 -2.55 4.38 18.37
N ALA A 168 -2.11 5.60 18.05
CA ALA A 168 -1.55 6.54 19.03
C ALA A 168 -2.54 6.82 20.17
N ARG A 169 -3.81 7.08 19.82
CA ARG A 169 -4.89 7.33 20.78
C ARG A 169 -5.19 6.14 21.68
N HIS A 170 -5.04 4.91 21.18
CA HIS A 170 -5.23 3.70 22.00
C HIS A 170 -4.24 3.63 23.16
N TYR A 171 -3.04 4.17 22.98
CA TYR A 171 -1.99 4.25 24.00
C TYR A 171 -1.94 5.61 24.72
N ASN A 172 -2.97 6.45 24.57
CA ASN A 172 -3.03 7.79 25.16
C ASN A 172 -1.87 8.72 24.76
N ILE A 173 -1.30 8.51 23.58
CA ILE A 173 -0.26 9.38 23.03
C ILE A 173 -0.90 10.66 22.48
N LEU A 174 -0.30 11.80 22.78
CA LEU A 174 -0.73 13.10 22.24
C LEU A 174 -0.49 13.14 20.73
N VAL A 175 -1.50 13.56 19.97
CA VAL A 175 -1.45 13.58 18.49
C VAL A 175 -1.64 14.99 17.96
N ILE A 176 -0.74 15.39 17.06
CA ILE A 176 -0.96 16.48 16.11
C ILE A 176 -1.24 15.83 14.76
N HIS A 177 -2.39 16.08 14.16
CA HIS A 177 -2.78 15.51 12.88
C HIS A 177 -2.88 16.62 11.82
N ALA A 178 -1.97 16.61 10.86
CA ALA A 178 -1.88 17.62 9.82
C ALA A 178 -2.19 17.06 8.43
N PHE A 179 -2.91 17.83 7.62
CA PHE A 179 -3.28 17.41 6.27
C PHE A 179 -3.57 18.60 5.38
N ARG A 180 -3.24 18.48 4.08
CA ARG A 180 -3.30 19.59 3.10
C ARG A 180 -4.70 19.99 2.66
N ARG A 181 -5.69 19.12 2.84
CA ARG A 181 -7.05 19.30 2.32
C ARG A 181 -7.97 19.91 3.39
N PRO A 182 -9.02 20.65 3.00
CA PRO A 182 -10.08 21.01 3.93
C PRO A 182 -10.80 19.76 4.43
N VAL A 183 -11.35 19.80 5.65
CA VAL A 183 -12.02 18.64 6.26
C VAL A 183 -13.30 18.23 5.52
N ASP A 184 -13.92 19.19 4.82
CA ASP A 184 -15.14 19.00 4.05
C ASP A 184 -14.87 18.66 2.57
N ASP A 185 -13.60 18.40 2.18
CA ASP A 185 -13.26 17.96 0.83
C ASP A 185 -13.98 16.63 0.49
N PRO A 186 -14.84 16.59 -0.54
CA PRO A 186 -15.58 15.38 -0.92
C PRO A 186 -14.66 14.24 -1.36
N GLY A 187 -13.43 14.56 -1.80
CA GLY A 187 -12.40 13.60 -2.19
C GLY A 187 -11.66 12.93 -1.03
N LEU A 188 -12.01 13.22 0.23
CA LEU A 188 -11.49 12.49 1.38
C LEU A 188 -12.05 11.07 1.43
N VAL A 189 -11.18 10.10 1.74
CA VAL A 189 -11.56 8.67 1.80
C VAL A 189 -12.67 8.42 2.83
N PHE A 190 -12.75 9.24 3.88
CA PHE A 190 -13.76 9.13 4.94
C PHE A 190 -15.19 9.33 4.41
N ASN A 191 -15.38 10.14 3.37
CA ASN A 191 -16.69 10.39 2.77
C ASN A 191 -17.15 9.23 1.85
N GLN A 192 -16.21 8.36 1.45
CA GLN A 192 -16.47 7.22 0.55
C GLN A 192 -16.73 5.92 1.30
N LEU A 193 -16.50 5.92 2.63
CA LEU A 193 -16.63 4.72 3.46
C LEU A 193 -18.00 4.71 4.15
N PRO A 194 -18.74 3.59 4.16
CA PRO A 194 -20.00 3.52 4.88
C PRO A 194 -19.81 3.60 6.40
N LYS A 195 -20.48 4.55 7.08
CA LYS A 195 -20.38 4.77 8.54
C LYS A 195 -20.65 3.52 9.38
N MET A 196 -21.63 2.71 8.98
CA MET A 196 -21.95 1.47 9.69
C MET A 196 -20.81 0.44 9.63
N LEU A 197 -20.06 0.42 8.54
CA LEU A 197 -18.98 -0.53 8.31
C LEU A 197 -17.65 -0.03 8.86
N TYR A 198 -17.45 1.29 8.94
CA TYR A 198 -16.20 1.93 9.36
C TYR A 198 -16.41 3.05 10.40
N PRO A 199 -17.07 2.77 11.54
CA PRO A 199 -17.34 3.78 12.55
C PRO A 199 -16.07 4.42 13.13
N GLU A 200 -14.96 3.69 13.21
CA GLU A 200 -13.69 4.20 13.72
C GLU A 200 -13.08 5.28 12.83
N TYR A 201 -13.16 5.14 11.50
CA TYR A 201 -12.65 6.15 10.57
C TYR A 201 -13.55 7.38 10.53
N HIS A 202 -14.85 7.21 10.77
CA HIS A 202 -15.76 8.34 10.95
C HIS A 202 -15.49 9.08 12.25
N LYS A 203 -15.06 8.38 13.31
CA LYS A 203 -14.59 9.03 14.53
C LYS A 203 -13.35 9.87 14.26
N VAL A 204 -12.37 9.36 13.49
CA VAL A 204 -11.21 10.17 13.05
C VAL A 204 -11.66 11.40 12.25
N HIS A 205 -12.58 11.23 11.30
CA HIS A 205 -13.11 12.36 10.52
C HIS A 205 -13.85 13.39 11.38
N GLN A 206 -14.58 12.95 12.41
CA GLN A 206 -15.18 13.83 13.40
C GLN A 206 -14.11 14.61 14.19
N MET A 207 -13.07 13.92 14.68
CA MET A 207 -11.94 14.57 15.36
C MET A 207 -11.26 15.61 14.43
N MET A 208 -11.13 15.32 13.13
CA MET A 208 -10.57 16.26 12.16
C MET A 208 -11.38 17.57 12.07
N ARG A 209 -12.72 17.53 12.20
CA ARG A 209 -13.58 18.73 12.12
C ARG A 209 -13.54 19.61 13.37
N GLU A 210 -13.40 19.02 14.54
CA GLU A 210 -13.65 19.69 15.83
C GLU A 210 -12.51 20.61 16.30
N GLN A 211 -11.97 21.41 15.39
CA GLN A 211 -10.96 22.44 15.63
C GLN A 211 -11.51 23.74 16.20
N SER A 212 -12.82 23.79 16.48
CA SER A 212 -13.51 25.06 16.54
C SER A 212 -13.03 25.93 17.71
N ILE A 213 -12.75 27.18 17.35
CA ILE A 213 -12.16 28.31 18.09
C ILE A 213 -12.88 28.65 19.42
N LEU A 214 -13.99 27.99 19.74
CA LEU A 214 -14.86 28.32 20.87
C LEU A 214 -14.98 27.21 21.92
N SER A 215 -14.20 26.13 21.85
CA SER A 215 -14.26 25.09 22.87
C SER A 215 -12.91 24.37 23.03
N PRO A 216 -12.54 23.94 24.25
CA PRO A 216 -11.57 22.85 24.36
C PRO A 216 -12.13 21.67 23.57
N SER A 217 -11.40 21.22 22.54
CA SER A 217 -11.81 20.07 21.73
C SER A 217 -12.21 18.93 22.67
N PRO A 218 -13.36 18.26 22.47
CA PRO A 218 -13.79 17.17 23.37
C PRO A 218 -12.86 15.95 23.28
N TYR A 219 -11.90 15.97 22.35
CA TYR A 219 -10.87 14.96 22.20
C TYR A 219 -9.55 15.42 22.81
N GLU A 220 -9.49 15.46 24.14
CA GLU A 220 -8.26 15.74 24.90
C GLU A 220 -7.10 14.88 24.36
N GLY A 221 -5.96 15.52 24.06
CA GLY A 221 -4.78 14.88 23.48
C GLY A 221 -4.78 14.71 21.96
N TYR A 222 -5.70 15.35 21.23
CA TYR A 222 -5.68 15.40 19.77
C TYR A 222 -5.84 16.83 19.27
N ARG A 223 -4.95 17.24 18.34
CA ARG A 223 -4.98 18.54 17.67
C ARG A 223 -5.02 18.34 16.17
N SER A 224 -6.04 18.90 15.51
CA SER A 224 -6.18 18.85 14.05
C SER A 224 -5.66 20.13 13.39
N LEU A 225 -4.92 19.98 12.29
CA LEU A 225 -4.30 21.06 11.51
C LEU A 225 -4.65 20.88 10.01
N PRO A 226 -5.84 21.31 9.57
CA PRO A 226 -6.30 21.19 8.19
C PRO A 226 -5.69 22.32 7.39
N GLU A 227 -5.38 22.07 6.13
CA GLU A 227 -4.86 23.07 5.20
C GLU A 227 -3.55 23.74 5.68
N HIS A 228 -2.93 23.22 6.76
CA HIS A 228 -1.65 23.70 7.23
C HIS A 228 -0.56 23.13 6.33
N GLN A 229 0.33 24.01 5.88
CA GLN A 229 1.49 23.64 5.09
C GLN A 229 2.68 23.44 6.01
N LEU A 230 3.21 22.22 6.04
CA LEU A 230 4.48 21.95 6.71
C LEU A 230 5.63 22.48 5.86
N LEU A 231 6.50 23.30 6.47
CA LEU A 231 7.61 23.96 5.78
C LEU A 231 8.94 23.25 5.97
N LEU A 232 9.27 22.85 7.20
CA LEU A 232 10.51 22.13 7.52
C LEU A 232 10.42 21.39 8.86
N PHE A 233 11.33 20.43 9.03
CA PHE A 233 11.69 19.86 10.31
C PHE A 233 13.06 20.37 10.75
N LYS A 234 13.21 20.62 12.05
CA LYS A 234 14.46 21.04 12.68
C LYS A 234 15.08 19.88 13.46
N GLU A 235 16.40 19.95 13.67
CA GLU A 235 17.17 18.93 14.43
C GLU A 235 16.73 18.82 15.89
N ASP A 236 16.20 19.90 16.48
CA ASP A 236 15.66 19.95 17.84
C ASP A 236 14.23 19.36 17.95
N ARG A 237 13.83 18.53 16.99
CA ARG A 237 12.51 17.87 16.89
C ARG A 237 11.33 18.83 16.84
N GLN A 238 11.53 19.99 16.23
CA GLN A 238 10.46 20.93 15.94
C GLN A 238 10.00 20.85 14.49
N ALA A 239 8.71 21.07 14.27
CA ALA A 239 8.13 21.27 12.94
C ALA A 239 7.60 22.69 12.80
N LEU A 240 7.95 23.35 11.68
CA LEU A 240 7.44 24.67 11.31
C LEU A 240 6.29 24.52 10.32
N PHE A 241 5.11 25.02 10.69
CA PHE A 241 3.94 25.07 9.83
C PHE A 241 3.59 26.50 9.46
N GLN A 242 3.00 26.65 8.28
CA GLN A 242 2.23 27.82 7.90
C GLN A 242 0.74 27.45 7.97
N ASP A 243 -0.05 28.24 8.69
CA ASP A 243 -1.50 28.07 8.73
C ASP A 243 -2.17 28.71 7.49
N PRO A 244 -3.48 28.48 7.26
CA PRO A 244 -4.18 29.03 6.10
C PRO A 244 -4.22 30.56 6.05
N GLN A 245 -3.95 31.24 7.16
CA GLN A 245 -3.86 32.70 7.24
C GLN A 245 -2.43 33.20 6.97
N GLY A 246 -1.48 32.30 6.69
CA GLY A 246 -0.08 32.60 6.40
C GLY A 246 0.79 32.74 7.66
N LEU A 247 0.26 32.50 8.86
CA LEU A 247 1.01 32.63 10.11
C LEU A 247 1.86 31.38 10.37
N HIS A 248 3.08 31.61 10.82
CA HIS A 248 4.01 30.54 11.18
C HIS A 248 3.78 30.04 12.61
N LYS A 249 3.67 28.72 12.78
CA LYS A 249 3.54 28.03 14.07
C LYS A 249 4.60 26.94 14.20
N VAL A 250 5.17 26.82 15.39
CA VAL A 250 6.18 25.81 15.71
C VAL A 250 5.60 24.82 16.71
N PHE A 251 5.79 23.53 16.47
CA PHE A 251 5.40 22.47 17.39
C PHE A 251 6.60 21.60 17.73
N GLY A 252 6.83 21.33 19.02
CA GLY A 252 7.76 20.31 19.50
C GLY A 252 7.13 18.92 19.42
N LEU A 253 7.93 17.92 19.04
CA LEU A 253 7.45 16.60 18.65
C LEU A 253 8.34 15.47 19.20
N SER A 254 7.74 14.33 19.50
CA SER A 254 8.50 13.12 19.86
C SER A 254 8.84 12.26 18.63
N LEU A 255 7.92 12.19 17.66
CA LEU A 255 8.01 11.37 16.44
C LEU A 255 7.15 12.00 15.33
N VAL A 256 7.53 11.77 14.07
CA VAL A 256 6.75 12.18 12.90
C VAL A 256 6.45 10.98 12.00
N LEU A 257 5.19 10.86 11.58
CA LEU A 257 4.74 9.89 10.59
C LEU A 257 4.19 10.61 9.35
N VAL A 258 4.89 10.47 8.23
CA VAL A 258 4.52 10.96 6.90
C VAL A 258 3.73 9.87 6.17
N LEU A 259 2.41 9.87 6.32
CA LEU A 259 1.50 8.82 5.83
C LEU A 259 0.61 9.34 4.69
N ILE A 260 1.26 9.82 3.63
CA ILE A 260 0.63 10.49 2.48
C ILE A 260 0.45 9.57 1.25
N GLY A 261 0.66 8.27 1.43
CA GLY A 261 0.57 7.27 0.37
C GLY A 261 1.95 6.82 -0.13
N SER A 262 1.96 6.00 -1.17
CA SER A 262 3.14 5.37 -1.75
C SER A 262 2.96 5.19 -3.25
N HIS A 263 4.06 4.86 -3.93
CA HIS A 263 4.16 4.60 -5.34
C HIS A 263 4.68 3.18 -5.57
N PRO A 264 4.24 2.49 -6.64
CA PRO A 264 4.87 1.25 -7.06
C PRO A 264 6.30 1.50 -7.51
N ASP A 265 7.20 0.58 -7.20
CA ASP A 265 8.53 0.53 -7.79
C ASP A 265 8.57 -0.54 -8.88
N LEU A 266 8.56 -0.08 -10.13
CA LEU A 266 8.69 -0.92 -11.32
C LEU A 266 10.02 -0.67 -12.04
N SER A 267 11.06 -0.22 -11.34
CA SER A 267 12.40 0.05 -11.90
C SER A 267 13.04 -1.17 -12.57
N PHE A 268 12.58 -2.39 -12.23
CA PHE A 268 12.96 -3.64 -12.89
C PHE A 268 12.35 -3.82 -14.29
N LEU A 269 11.48 -2.91 -14.74
CA LEU A 269 10.92 -2.90 -16.10
C LEU A 269 11.62 -1.84 -16.97
N PRO A 270 11.66 -2.03 -18.30
CA PRO A 270 12.07 -0.99 -19.25
C PRO A 270 11.30 0.33 -19.01
N GLY A 271 12.06 1.43 -18.88
CA GLY A 271 11.49 2.76 -18.62
C GLY A 271 10.71 2.85 -17.31
N ALA A 272 11.03 2.00 -16.31
CA ALA A 272 10.31 1.87 -15.05
C ALA A 272 8.79 1.62 -15.21
N GLY A 273 8.38 1.02 -16.33
CA GLY A 273 6.99 0.74 -16.64
C GLY A 273 6.13 1.97 -16.97
N ALA A 274 6.71 3.16 -17.17
CA ALA A 274 5.94 4.38 -17.44
C ALA A 274 5.00 4.25 -18.66
N HIS A 275 5.50 3.60 -19.72
CA HIS A 275 4.73 3.34 -20.94
C HIS A 275 3.53 2.38 -20.73
N LEU A 276 3.49 1.64 -19.62
CA LEU A 276 2.40 0.73 -19.29
C LEU A 276 1.23 1.44 -18.59
N ALA A 277 1.39 2.70 -18.19
CA ALA A 277 0.36 3.45 -17.48
C ALA A 277 -0.79 3.87 -18.41
N VAL A 278 -1.96 4.17 -17.84
CA VAL A 278 -3.11 4.74 -18.59
C VAL A 278 -2.73 6.04 -19.29
N ASP A 279 -1.97 6.89 -18.61
CA ASP A 279 -1.37 8.10 -19.15
C ASP A 279 0.17 8.00 -18.99
N PRO A 280 0.91 7.71 -20.08
CA PRO A 280 2.38 7.60 -20.05
C PRO A 280 3.12 8.89 -19.64
N ASP A 281 2.47 10.05 -19.74
CA ASP A 281 3.07 11.34 -19.38
C ASP A 281 2.91 11.65 -17.88
N GLN A 282 2.14 10.83 -17.15
CA GLN A 282 1.93 10.96 -15.71
C GLN A 282 2.65 9.85 -14.95
N PRO A 283 3.08 10.10 -13.69
CA PRO A 283 3.72 9.07 -12.88
C PRO A 283 2.73 7.94 -12.55
N LEU A 284 3.23 6.70 -12.52
CA LEU A 284 2.46 5.52 -12.10
C LEU A 284 1.89 5.71 -10.68
N SER A 285 0.62 5.38 -10.53
CA SER A 285 -0.10 5.48 -9.26
C SER A 285 -1.32 4.58 -9.22
N ALA A 286 -1.44 3.76 -8.18
CA ALA A 286 -2.56 2.84 -7.96
C ALA A 286 -3.96 3.45 -8.11
N LYS A 287 -4.11 4.75 -7.80
CA LYS A 287 -5.41 5.43 -7.73
C LYS A 287 -5.64 6.42 -8.86
N ARG A 288 -4.57 6.97 -9.44
CA ARG A 288 -4.67 8.09 -10.40
C ARG A 288 -4.24 7.69 -11.80
N ASN A 289 -3.26 6.81 -11.90
CA ASN A 289 -2.65 6.40 -13.15
C ASN A 289 -2.09 4.97 -13.02
N PRO A 290 -2.97 3.95 -12.89
CA PRO A 290 -2.54 2.57 -12.80
C PRO A 290 -1.96 2.09 -14.13
N ILE A 291 -1.44 0.85 -14.16
CA ILE A 291 -1.15 0.16 -15.41
C ILE A 291 -2.45 -0.01 -16.19
N ASP A 292 -2.41 0.34 -17.48
CA ASP A 292 -3.52 0.14 -18.39
C ASP A 292 -3.64 -1.34 -18.74
N VAL A 293 -4.77 -1.92 -18.37
CA VAL A 293 -5.07 -3.34 -18.57
C VAL A 293 -6.45 -3.52 -19.17
N GLU A 294 -6.59 -4.56 -19.99
CA GLU A 294 -7.89 -4.93 -20.52
C GLU A 294 -8.80 -5.50 -19.40
N PRO A 295 -9.96 -4.89 -19.07
CA PRO A 295 -10.69 -5.16 -17.84
C PRO A 295 -11.11 -6.62 -17.60
N PHE A 296 -11.26 -7.43 -18.65
CA PHE A 296 -11.68 -8.83 -18.54
C PHE A 296 -10.53 -9.84 -18.55
N THR A 297 -9.32 -9.41 -18.87
CA THR A 297 -8.15 -10.31 -18.97
C THR A 297 -7.01 -9.88 -18.05
N TYR A 298 -6.99 -8.62 -17.62
CA TYR A 298 -5.92 -7.98 -16.84
C TYR A 298 -4.56 -8.00 -17.55
N GLN A 299 -4.58 -8.25 -18.86
CA GLN A 299 -3.42 -8.14 -19.73
C GLN A 299 -3.17 -6.66 -20.02
N SER A 300 -1.90 -6.24 -20.00
CA SER A 300 -1.52 -4.89 -20.40
C SER A 300 -2.00 -4.61 -21.82
N THR A 301 -2.56 -3.43 -22.04
CA THR A 301 -2.96 -2.94 -23.37
C THR A 301 -1.73 -2.59 -24.24
N GLN A 302 -0.57 -2.41 -23.61
CA GLN A 302 0.66 -1.94 -24.23
C GLN A 302 1.67 -3.05 -24.49
N GLN A 303 1.57 -4.19 -23.79
CA GLN A 303 2.51 -5.31 -23.94
C GLN A 303 1.81 -6.66 -23.91
N GLU A 304 1.90 -7.41 -25.02
CA GLU A 304 1.35 -8.76 -25.07
C GLU A 304 2.10 -9.70 -24.11
N GLY A 305 1.35 -10.55 -23.40
CA GLY A 305 1.89 -11.52 -22.44
C GLY A 305 2.23 -10.92 -21.07
N LEU A 306 2.21 -9.61 -20.92
CA LEU A 306 2.35 -8.93 -19.63
C LEU A 306 0.97 -8.69 -19.02
N TYR A 307 0.81 -9.00 -17.75
CA TYR A 307 -0.42 -8.81 -16.97
C TYR A 307 -0.10 -8.02 -15.71
N ALA A 308 -1.07 -7.30 -15.16
CA ALA A 308 -0.94 -6.65 -13.86
C ALA A 308 -2.17 -6.93 -13.01
N VAL A 309 -2.00 -7.12 -11.70
CA VAL A 309 -3.11 -7.41 -10.78
C VAL A 309 -3.01 -6.58 -9.50
N GLY A 310 -4.14 -6.48 -8.79
CA GLY A 310 -4.20 -5.73 -7.54
C GLY A 310 -4.01 -4.23 -7.76
N PRO A 311 -3.40 -3.51 -6.81
CA PRO A 311 -3.30 -2.05 -6.88
C PRO A 311 -2.59 -1.52 -8.13
N LEU A 312 -1.72 -2.30 -8.77
CA LEU A 312 -1.09 -1.93 -10.04
C LEU A 312 -2.11 -1.75 -11.17
N ALA A 313 -3.19 -2.53 -11.17
CA ALA A 313 -4.28 -2.45 -12.14
C ALA A 313 -5.46 -1.59 -11.64
N GLY A 314 -5.29 -0.85 -10.55
CA GLY A 314 -6.35 -0.02 -9.96
C GLY A 314 -7.22 -0.74 -8.91
N ASP A 315 -6.98 -2.02 -8.64
CA ASP A 315 -7.69 -2.79 -7.61
C ASP A 315 -7.17 -2.47 -6.21
N ASN A 316 -7.67 -1.38 -5.64
CA ASN A 316 -7.19 -0.81 -4.38
C ASN A 316 -7.71 -1.53 -3.12
N PHE A 317 -8.61 -2.51 -3.26
CA PHE A 317 -9.11 -3.30 -2.15
C PHE A 317 -8.80 -4.78 -2.37
N VAL A 318 -8.32 -5.46 -1.31
CA VAL A 318 -7.94 -6.88 -1.36
C VAL A 318 -9.06 -7.79 -1.92
N ARG A 319 -10.34 -7.46 -1.67
CA ARG A 319 -11.47 -8.22 -2.20
C ARG A 319 -11.55 -8.26 -3.74
N PHE A 320 -10.94 -7.28 -4.42
CA PHE A 320 -10.95 -7.20 -5.88
C PHE A 320 -9.83 -8.04 -6.52
N VAL A 321 -8.73 -8.26 -5.79
CA VAL A 321 -7.56 -9.02 -6.27
C VAL A 321 -7.93 -10.42 -6.79
N GLN A 322 -8.92 -11.07 -6.18
CA GLN A 322 -9.38 -12.40 -6.60
C GLN A 322 -9.99 -12.41 -7.99
N GLY A 323 -10.76 -11.37 -8.32
CA GLY A 323 -11.36 -11.20 -9.63
C GLY A 323 -10.29 -11.05 -10.71
N GLY A 324 -9.31 -10.17 -10.45
CA GLY A 324 -8.16 -9.98 -11.34
C GLY A 324 -7.35 -11.26 -11.53
N ALA A 325 -7.02 -11.97 -10.46
CA ALA A 325 -6.29 -13.24 -10.56
C ALA A 325 -7.04 -14.30 -11.38
N LEU A 326 -8.36 -14.41 -11.21
CA LEU A 326 -9.20 -15.32 -11.99
C LEU A 326 -9.26 -14.93 -13.48
N ALA A 327 -9.35 -13.64 -13.77
CA ALA A 327 -9.34 -13.12 -15.14
C ALA A 327 -8.02 -13.44 -15.86
N VAL A 328 -6.88 -13.23 -15.20
CA VAL A 328 -5.55 -13.61 -15.72
C VAL A 328 -5.49 -15.11 -15.98
N ALA A 329 -5.84 -15.94 -15.00
CA ALA A 329 -5.80 -17.40 -15.14
C ALA A 329 -6.69 -17.89 -16.30
N SER A 330 -7.90 -17.34 -16.44
CA SER A 330 -8.82 -17.66 -17.55
C SER A 330 -8.24 -17.25 -18.91
N SER A 331 -7.61 -16.08 -18.99
CA SER A 331 -6.94 -15.61 -20.21
C SER A 331 -5.79 -16.54 -20.62
N LEU A 332 -4.92 -16.91 -19.67
CA LEU A 332 -3.79 -17.81 -19.90
C LEU A 332 -4.25 -19.21 -20.36
N LEU A 333 -5.26 -19.79 -19.69
CA LEU A 333 -5.81 -21.09 -20.09
C LEU A 333 -6.40 -21.09 -21.50
N ARG A 334 -7.08 -19.99 -21.89
CA ARG A 334 -7.61 -19.83 -23.26
C ARG A 334 -6.51 -19.70 -24.30
N LYS A 335 -5.37 -19.08 -23.96
CA LYS A 335 -4.19 -19.00 -24.83
C LYS A 335 -3.55 -20.37 -25.01
N GLU A 336 -3.43 -21.16 -23.96
CA GLU A 336 -2.91 -22.54 -24.04
C GLU A 336 -3.81 -23.45 -24.87
N ALA A 337 -5.13 -23.39 -24.67
CA ALA A 337 -6.10 -24.22 -25.41
C ALA A 337 -6.17 -23.91 -26.91
N ARG A 338 -5.64 -22.76 -27.36
CA ARG A 338 -5.58 -22.36 -28.77
C ARG A 338 -4.32 -22.84 -29.49
N LYS A 339 -3.33 -23.38 -28.77
CA LYS A 339 -2.16 -24.01 -29.39
C LYS A 339 -2.57 -25.42 -29.87
N PRO A 340 -2.50 -25.74 -31.17
CA PRO A 340 -2.71 -27.12 -31.63
C PRO A 340 -1.64 -28.04 -31.00
N PRO A 341 -1.97 -29.34 -30.80
CA PRO A 341 -1.08 -30.31 -30.17
C PRO A 341 0.24 -30.55 -30.90
#